data_AF-K1XW79-F1
#
_entry.id   AF-K1XW79-F1
#
_cell.length_a   1.000
_cell.length_b   1.000
_cell.length_c   1.000
_cell.angle_alpha   90.00
_cell.angle_beta   90.00
_cell.angle_gamma   90.00
#
_symmetry.space_group_name_H-M   'P 1'
#
loop_
_entity.id
_entity.type
_entity.pdbx_description
1 polymer ?
#
loop_
_entity_poly.entity_id
_entity_poly.type
_entity_poly.pdbx_seq_one_letter_code
_entity_poly.pdbx_strand_id
1 'polypeptide(L)'
;MIKVRSGLKELVESIGALADGVVVGFVRNDEYYYLWINNLLRDDMVDEYHTTRSIIRFIEEKRVVKFIDSKILKKNQIYYTFIEDQKILISCLYTKITIEDYDCMLCIIGPTRVNYKKNLAIFQKILQSLDK
;
A
#
# COMPACT_ATOMS: atom_id res chain seq x y z
N MET A 1 -18.05 2.21 10.61
CA MET A 1 -16.63 1.97 11.02
C MET A 1 -16.25 0.50 11.06
N ILE A 2 -16.95 -0.39 11.79
CA ILE A 2 -16.59 -1.82 11.85
C ILE A 2 -16.59 -2.50 10.47
N LYS A 3 -17.64 -2.26 9.67
CA LYS A 3 -17.76 -2.81 8.30
C LYS A 3 -16.69 -2.27 7.36
N VAL A 4 -16.47 -0.95 7.33
CA VAL A 4 -15.36 -0.29 6.61
C VAL A 4 -14.02 -0.93 6.92
N ARG A 5 -13.71 -1.11 8.20
CA ARG A 5 -12.49 -1.74 8.69
C ARG A 5 -12.35 -3.20 8.21
N SER A 6 -13.42 -3.98 8.27
CA SER A 6 -13.42 -5.37 7.74
C SER A 6 -13.18 -5.41 6.24
N GLY A 7 -13.93 -4.62 5.47
CA GLY A 7 -13.79 -4.58 4.01
C GLY A 7 -12.40 -4.10 3.58
N LEU A 8 -11.83 -3.10 4.27
CA LEU A 8 -10.47 -2.64 4.01
C LEU A 8 -9.43 -3.73 4.33
N LYS A 9 -9.59 -4.44 5.45
CA LYS A 9 -8.71 -5.56 5.81
C LYS A 9 -8.74 -6.66 4.73
N GLU A 10 -9.93 -7.08 4.31
CA GLU A 10 -10.11 -8.11 3.28
C GLU A 10 -9.48 -7.70 1.94
N LEU A 11 -9.60 -6.42 1.56
CA LEU A 11 -8.93 -5.88 0.37
C LEU A 11 -7.41 -5.92 0.50
N VAL A 12 -6.86 -5.52 1.65
CA VAL A 12 -5.41 -5.57 1.88
C VAL A 12 -4.87 -6.99 1.81
N GLU A 13 -5.57 -7.96 2.40
CA GLU A 13 -5.18 -9.37 2.36
C GLU A 13 -5.26 -9.93 0.93
N SER A 14 -6.34 -9.64 0.20
CA SER A 14 -6.55 -10.09 -1.17
C SER A 14 -5.52 -9.51 -2.15
N ILE A 15 -5.23 -8.22 -2.04
CA ILE A 15 -4.18 -7.56 -2.84
C ILE A 15 -2.82 -8.10 -2.42
N GLY A 16 -2.59 -8.28 -1.12
CA GLY A 16 -1.34 -8.78 -0.55
C GLY A 16 -0.93 -10.14 -1.07
N ALA A 17 -1.89 -11.07 -1.20
CA ALA A 17 -1.65 -12.39 -1.77
C ALA A 17 -1.15 -12.35 -3.23
N LEU A 18 -1.46 -11.27 -3.96
CA LEU A 18 -1.16 -11.13 -5.38
C LEU A 18 0.00 -10.17 -5.66
N ALA A 19 0.16 -9.12 -4.86
CA ALA A 19 1.08 -8.01 -5.09
C ALA A 19 2.55 -8.42 -4.96
N ASP A 20 3.41 -7.56 -5.48
CA ASP A 20 4.84 -7.57 -5.24
C ASP A 20 5.20 -6.38 -4.33
N GLY A 21 5.71 -6.66 -3.13
CA GLY A 21 5.86 -5.68 -2.04
C GLY A 21 4.76 -5.73 -0.96
N VAL A 22 4.86 -4.85 0.04
CA VAL A 22 3.93 -4.73 1.16
C VAL A 22 2.68 -4.00 0.74
N VAL A 23 1.52 -4.53 1.12
CA VAL A 23 0.25 -3.82 0.96
C VAL A 23 -0.10 -3.13 2.27
N VAL A 24 -0.40 -1.84 2.21
CA VAL A 24 -0.85 -1.02 3.33
C VAL A 24 -2.21 -0.44 3.00
N GLY A 25 -3.19 -0.61 3.87
CA GLY A 25 -4.51 0.01 3.76
C GLY A 25 -4.86 0.80 5.01
N PHE A 26 -5.41 2.00 4.88
CA PHE A 26 -5.88 2.75 6.04
C PHE A 26 -7.08 3.65 5.68
N VAL A 27 -7.94 3.91 6.66
CA VAL A 27 -9.01 4.90 6.53
C VAL A 27 -8.43 6.26 6.90
N ARG A 28 -8.67 7.30 6.10
CA ARG A 28 -8.22 8.65 6.45
C ARG A 28 -8.88 9.09 7.77
N ASN A 29 -8.09 9.69 8.65
CA ASN A 29 -8.50 10.10 10.00
C ASN A 29 -8.88 8.96 10.95
N ASP A 30 -8.53 7.70 10.61
CA ASP A 30 -8.60 6.58 11.54
C ASP A 30 -7.19 6.25 12.07
N GLU A 31 -7.12 5.71 13.29
CA GLU A 31 -5.84 5.38 13.93
C GLU A 31 -5.24 4.05 13.43
N TYR A 32 -6.08 3.23 12.78
CA TYR A 32 -5.77 1.89 12.33
C TYR A 32 -5.32 1.85 10.88
N TYR A 33 -4.31 1.02 10.63
CA TYR A 33 -3.86 0.65 9.30
C TYR A 33 -3.65 -0.86 9.25
N TYR A 34 -3.94 -1.45 8.10
CA TYR A 34 -3.85 -2.86 7.79
C TYR A 34 -2.63 -3.11 6.92
N LEU A 35 -1.96 -4.23 7.16
CA LEU A 35 -0.67 -4.54 6.56
C LEU A 35 -0.63 -5.98 6.07
N TRP A 36 -0.06 -6.17 4.88
CA TRP A 36 0.38 -7.47 4.38
C TRP A 36 1.88 -7.46 4.12
N ILE A 37 2.67 -7.79 5.14
CA ILE A 37 4.15 -7.73 5.09
C ILE A 37 4.80 -9.02 4.59
N ASN A 38 4.04 -10.11 4.46
CA ASN A 38 4.56 -11.44 4.14
C ASN A 38 5.39 -11.47 2.85
N ASN A 39 5.12 -10.55 1.92
CA ASN A 39 5.85 -10.44 0.68
C ASN A 39 7.32 -9.99 0.86
N LEU A 40 7.65 -9.28 1.96
CA LEU A 40 9.03 -8.92 2.30
C LEU A 40 9.81 -10.04 3.01
N LEU A 41 9.12 -11.07 3.48
CA LEU A 41 9.70 -12.18 4.24
C LEU A 41 9.95 -13.41 3.38
N ARG A 42 9.86 -13.26 2.05
CA ARG A 42 10.16 -14.33 1.09
C ARG A 42 11.68 -14.44 0.90
N ASP A 43 12.15 -15.66 0.64
CA ASP A 43 13.58 -15.98 0.58
C ASP A 43 14.36 -15.18 -0.47
N ASP A 44 13.70 -14.74 -1.54
CA ASP A 44 14.25 -13.89 -2.61
C ASP A 44 14.48 -12.42 -2.21
N MET A 45 13.95 -12.02 -1.06
CA MET A 45 14.11 -10.67 -0.49
C MET A 45 15.17 -10.61 0.64
N VAL A 46 15.74 -11.75 1.04
CA VAL A 46 16.70 -11.85 2.15
C VAL A 46 18.05 -11.17 1.82
N ASP A 47 18.46 -11.17 0.55
CA ASP A 47 19.68 -10.48 0.09
C ASP A 47 19.60 -8.94 0.23
N GLU A 48 18.41 -8.40 0.48
CA GLU A 48 18.16 -6.97 0.70
C GLU A 48 17.69 -6.66 2.14
N TYR A 49 18.24 -7.37 3.14
CA TYR A 49 17.91 -7.19 4.56
C TYR A 49 17.84 -5.72 5.00
N HIS A 50 18.78 -4.88 4.54
CA HIS A 50 18.80 -3.44 4.84
C HIS A 50 17.59 -2.69 4.26
N THR A 51 17.20 -2.98 3.02
CA THR A 51 16.04 -2.36 2.36
C THR A 51 14.76 -2.83 3.02
N THR A 52 14.62 -4.13 3.28
CA THR A 52 13.48 -4.71 3.97
C THR A 52 13.28 -4.09 5.35
N ARG A 53 14.33 -4.02 6.17
CA ARG A 53 14.29 -3.38 7.49
C ARG A 53 13.89 -1.90 7.40
N SER A 54 14.38 -1.19 6.40
CA SER A 54 14.07 0.23 6.22
C SER A 54 12.62 0.46 5.79
N ILE A 55 12.06 -0.40 4.91
CA ILE A 55 10.65 -0.37 4.54
C ILE A 55 9.76 -0.69 5.75
N ILE A 56 10.10 -1.72 6.54
CA ILE A 56 9.36 -2.06 7.77
C ILE A 56 9.34 -0.86 8.71
N ARG A 57 10.49 -0.25 8.98
CA ARG A 57 10.56 0.95 9.83
C ARG A 57 9.76 2.12 9.27
N PHE A 58 9.80 2.37 7.97
CA PHE A 58 9.01 3.41 7.31
C PHE A 58 7.50 3.22 7.56
N ILE A 59 7.04 1.97 7.56
CA ILE A 59 5.65 1.60 7.82
C ILE A 59 5.31 1.71 9.31
N GLU A 60 6.13 1.15 10.20
CA GLU A 60 5.91 1.16 11.66
C GLU A 60 5.87 2.59 12.22
N GLU A 61 6.71 3.48 11.69
CA GLU A 61 6.72 4.89 12.07
C GLU A 61 5.57 5.71 11.42
N LYS A 62 4.62 5.04 10.75
CA LYS A 62 3.48 5.63 10.04
C LYS A 62 3.91 6.71 9.01
N ARG A 63 5.13 6.64 8.47
CA ARG A 63 5.63 7.62 7.50
C ARG A 63 4.87 7.54 6.17
N VAL A 64 4.41 6.35 5.78
CA VAL A 64 3.50 6.19 4.63
C VAL A 64 2.21 7.01 4.80
N VAL A 65 1.58 6.98 5.98
CA VAL A 65 0.34 7.70 6.25
C VAL A 65 0.58 9.21 6.11
N LYS A 66 1.62 9.72 6.78
CA LYS A 66 2.04 11.14 6.67
C LYS A 66 2.33 11.54 5.22
N PHE A 67 3.03 10.68 4.47
CA PHE A 67 3.33 10.93 3.07
C PHE A 67 2.05 11.05 2.23
N ILE A 68 1.12 10.12 2.37
CA ILE A 68 -0.13 10.09 1.60
C ILE A 68 -1.09 11.22 2.01
N ASP A 69 -1.16 11.57 3.29
CA ASP A 69 -2.00 12.68 3.77
C ASP A 69 -1.51 14.03 3.27
N SER A 70 -0.21 14.16 2.97
CA SER A 70 0.33 15.36 2.29
C SER A 70 -0.10 15.49 0.83
N LYS A 71 -0.76 14.48 0.24
CA LYS A 71 -1.17 14.47 -1.17
C LYS A 71 -2.65 14.79 -1.37
N ILE A 72 -2.91 15.52 -2.44
CA ILE A 72 -4.26 15.73 -2.99
C ILE A 72 -4.54 14.60 -3.99
N LEU A 73 -5.53 13.77 -3.68
CA LEU A 73 -5.82 12.55 -4.44
C LEU A 73 -7.26 12.54 -4.95
N LYS A 74 -7.41 12.26 -6.24
CA LYS A 74 -8.70 12.00 -6.85
C LYS A 74 -9.11 10.55 -6.58
N LYS A 75 -10.41 10.32 -6.41
CA LYS A 75 -10.98 8.97 -6.26
C LYS A 75 -10.69 8.15 -7.52
N ASN A 76 -10.40 6.86 -7.34
CA ASN A 76 -10.17 5.88 -8.41
C ASN A 76 -9.02 6.23 -9.38
N GLN A 77 -8.10 7.08 -8.95
CA GLN A 77 -6.88 7.35 -9.68
C GLN A 77 -5.70 6.64 -9.02
N ILE A 78 -4.90 5.96 -9.85
CA ILE A 78 -3.68 5.27 -9.41
C ILE A 78 -2.50 6.22 -9.56
N TYR A 79 -1.70 6.35 -8.51
CA TYR A 79 -0.52 7.18 -8.45
C TYR A 79 0.71 6.33 -8.18
N TYR A 80 1.82 6.66 -8.84
CA TYR A 80 3.09 5.98 -8.66
C TYR A 80 4.18 7.00 -8.37
N THR A 81 5.05 6.68 -7.41
CA THR A 81 6.16 7.55 -7.03
C THR A 81 7.28 6.76 -6.35
N PHE A 82 8.40 7.44 -6.16
CA PHE A 82 9.49 6.99 -5.33
C PHE A 82 9.61 7.90 -4.11
N ILE A 83 9.80 7.29 -2.94
CA ILE A 83 9.99 7.98 -1.67
C ILE A 83 11.43 7.75 -1.24
N GLU A 84 12.20 8.82 -1.12
CA GLU A 84 13.55 8.77 -0.56
C GLU A 84 13.46 8.74 0.96
N ASP A 85 13.97 7.66 1.58
CA ASP A 85 14.01 7.49 3.03
C ASP A 85 15.42 7.08 3.47
N GLN A 86 16.12 7.95 4.21
CA GLN A 86 17.43 7.66 4.80
C GLN A 86 18.42 6.94 3.86
N LYS A 87 18.51 7.42 2.61
CA LYS A 87 19.37 6.91 1.52
C LYS A 87 18.88 5.64 0.80
N ILE A 88 17.68 5.14 1.11
CA ILE A 88 17.01 4.13 0.29
C ILE A 88 15.88 4.75 -0.52
N LEU A 89 15.62 4.18 -1.69
CA LEU A 89 14.50 4.57 -2.54
C LEU A 89 13.40 3.53 -2.42
N ILE A 90 12.24 3.94 -1.92
CA ILE A 90 11.07 3.08 -1.74
C ILE A 90 10.11 3.34 -2.90
N SER A 91 9.70 2.30 -3.62
CA SER A 91 8.63 2.41 -4.60
C SER A 91 7.28 2.45 -3.87
N CYS A 92 6.39 3.34 -4.32
CA CYS A 92 5.05 3.47 -3.75
C CYS A 92 4.02 3.64 -4.86
N LEU A 93 3.16 2.64 -5.01
CA LEU A 93 1.95 2.68 -5.83
C LEU A 93 0.75 2.85 -4.91
N TYR A 94 -0.09 3.84 -5.12
CA TYR A 94 -1.20 4.11 -4.19
C TYR A 94 -2.45 4.63 -4.91
N THR A 95 -3.60 4.39 -4.30
CA THR A 95 -4.90 4.83 -4.81
C THR A 95 -5.85 5.16 -3.66
N LYS A 96 -6.76 6.10 -3.92
CA LYS A 96 -7.85 6.48 -3.03
C LYS A 96 -9.13 5.77 -3.48
N ILE A 97 -9.74 5.02 -2.57
CA ILE A 97 -11.03 4.35 -2.76
C ILE A 97 -12.05 4.84 -1.72
N THR A 98 -13.32 4.49 -1.91
CA THR A 98 -14.39 4.77 -0.95
C THR A 98 -15.04 3.47 -0.52
N ILE A 99 -15.17 3.25 0.79
CA ILE A 99 -15.89 2.11 1.37
C ILE A 99 -16.93 2.68 2.34
N GLU A 100 -18.22 2.40 2.10
CA GLU A 100 -19.36 2.94 2.90
C GLU A 100 -19.21 4.45 3.23
N ASP A 101 -18.86 5.26 2.21
CA ASP A 101 -18.62 6.72 2.30
C ASP A 101 -17.34 7.19 2.99
N TYR A 102 -16.47 6.26 3.43
CA TYR A 102 -15.17 6.61 4.00
C TYR A 102 -14.07 6.58 2.95
N ASP A 103 -13.26 7.65 2.94
CA ASP A 103 -12.04 7.74 2.16
C ASP A 103 -10.98 6.78 2.72
N CYS A 104 -10.68 5.74 1.95
CA CYS A 104 -9.67 4.76 2.28
C CYS A 104 -8.50 4.85 1.29
N MET A 105 -7.31 4.61 1.79
CA MET A 105 -6.09 4.57 1.02
C MET A 105 -5.59 3.14 0.92
N LEU A 106 -5.20 2.74 -0.30
CA LEU A 106 -4.49 1.49 -0.55
C LEU A 106 -3.13 1.83 -1.15
N CYS A 107 -2.07 1.23 -0.61
CA CYS A 107 -0.69 1.43 -1.04
C CYS A 107 -0.01 0.07 -1.22
N ILE A 108 0.81 -0.06 -2.26
CA ILE A 108 1.80 -1.12 -2.43
C ILE A 108 3.17 -0.46 -2.31
N ILE A 109 3.95 -0.89 -1.33
CA ILE A 109 5.24 -0.32 -0.94
C ILE A 109 6.30 -1.41 -1.07
N GLY A 110 7.40 -1.12 -1.74
CA GLY A 110 8.46 -2.10 -1.88
C GLY A 110 9.80 -1.47 -2.27
N PRO A 111 10.83 -2.29 -2.50
CA PRO A 111 12.04 -1.82 -3.16
C PRO A 111 11.74 -1.32 -4.58
N THR A 112 12.72 -0.68 -5.21
CA THR A 112 12.59 -0.19 -6.60
C THR A 112 12.40 -1.31 -7.63
N ARG A 113 12.83 -2.55 -7.30
CA ARG A 113 12.79 -3.72 -8.18
C ARG A 113 11.44 -4.44 -8.25
N VAL A 114 10.44 -4.03 -7.46
CA VAL A 114 9.11 -4.66 -7.52
C VAL A 114 8.51 -4.55 -8.91
N ASN A 115 7.71 -5.55 -9.30
CA ASN A 115 7.03 -5.58 -10.57
C ASN A 115 5.89 -4.56 -10.62
N TYR A 116 6.23 -3.33 -10.99
CA TYR A 116 5.29 -2.22 -11.12
C TYR A 116 4.11 -2.54 -12.03
N LYS A 117 4.35 -3.16 -13.20
CA LYS A 117 3.28 -3.50 -14.16
C LYS A 117 2.26 -4.46 -13.56
N LYS A 118 2.74 -5.45 -12.80
CA LYS A 118 1.90 -6.39 -12.07
C LYS A 118 1.06 -5.66 -11.00
N ASN A 119 1.70 -4.84 -10.18
CA ASN A 119 1.01 -4.08 -9.12
C ASN A 119 -0.03 -3.10 -9.68
N LEU A 120 0.29 -2.41 -10.78
CA LEU A 120 -0.64 -1.53 -11.51
C LEU A 120 -1.86 -2.31 -12.00
N ALA A 121 -1.65 -3.46 -12.64
CA ALA A 121 -2.74 -4.30 -13.14
C ALA A 121 -3.66 -4.79 -12.02
N ILE A 122 -3.12 -5.09 -10.83
CA ILE A 122 -3.90 -5.46 -9.65
C ILE A 122 -4.81 -4.30 -9.23
N PHE A 123 -4.26 -3.09 -9.05
CA PHE A 123 -5.07 -1.92 -8.69
C PHE A 123 -6.11 -1.56 -9.75
N GLN A 124 -5.79 -1.68 -11.04
CA GLN A 124 -6.76 -1.47 -12.12
C GLN A 124 -7.96 -2.44 -11.98
N LYS A 125 -7.71 -3.73 -11.72
CA LYS A 125 -8.78 -4.71 -11.51
C LYS A 125 -9.60 -4.42 -10.26
N ILE A 126 -8.96 -4.03 -9.16
CA ILE A 126 -9.65 -3.68 -7.92
C ILE A 126 -10.56 -2.47 -8.13
N LEU A 127 -10.06 -1.39 -8.74
CA LEU A 127 -10.86 -0.20 -9.02
C LEU A 127 -12.05 -0.52 -9.95
N GLN A 128 -11.84 -1.33 -10.99
CA GLN A 128 -12.93 -1.80 -11.86
C GLN A 128 -13.99 -2.61 -11.11
N SER A 129 -13.62 -3.33 -10.06
CA SER A 129 -14.57 -4.10 -9.25
C SER A 129 -15.37 -3.25 -8.27
N LEU A 130 -14.81 -2.10 -7.86
CA LEU A 130 -15.43 -1.16 -6.92
C LEU A 130 -16.33 -0.12 -7.60
N ASP A 131 -16.18 0.07 -8.92
CA ASP A 131 -17.03 0.97 -9.73
C ASP A 131 -18.32 0.31 -10.22
N LYS A 132 -18.61 -0.93 -9.78
CA LYS A 132 -19.86 -1.65 -10.04
C LYS A 132 -20.84 -1.46 -8.89
#